data_AF-A0A966M1G4-F1
#
_entry.id   AF-A0A966M1G4-F1
#
_cell.length_a   1.000
_cell.length_b   1.000
_cell.length_c   1.000
_cell.angle_alpha   90.00
_cell.angle_beta   90.00
_cell.angle_gamma   90.00
#
_symmetry.space_group_name_H-M   'P 1'
#
loop_
_entity.id
_entity.type
_entity.pdbx_description
1 polymer ?
#
loop_
_entity_poly.entity_id
_entity_poly.type
_entity_poly.pdbx_seq_one_letter_code
_entity_poly.pdbx_strand_id
1 'polypeptide(L)'
;MLNSIENKKILIVIGGGIAAYKVLDVIRELRKNNCEVKTILTNSGKEFVTPLSISALSKNKVFENLFDPNNEGEMDHIALSRWCDLIIVAPTTANLMANFARGEAKDFATTVIMASNKPIFLAPAMNVEMWNNPANQENFQKLIQFKYKFIGPITGEMACGEVGIGKMSSPEEIILTIKNYFLSKSLFNNKNLKALVTAGSTREYIDPVRFLSNESSGKQGFEIAKSLNDIGFKTKLVIGPNSLNITNQDNLEVINVTTAKQMFEACKDNLPVDVAVCTAAVSDFKVKNYSDEKIKKEGLEDFNLELEKN
;
A
#
# COMPACT_ATOMS: atom_id res chain seq x y z
N MET A 1 -10.28 5.08 15.43
CA MET A 1 -10.09 4.09 14.34
C MET A 1 -10.06 2.71 14.96
N LEU A 2 -10.68 1.70 14.34
CA LEU A 2 -10.47 0.31 14.76
C LEU A 2 -8.96 0.03 14.81
N ASN A 3 -8.45 -0.44 15.95
CA ASN A 3 -7.08 -0.91 16.05
C ASN A 3 -7.01 -2.32 15.43
N SER A 4 -6.83 -2.40 14.11
CA SER A 4 -6.86 -3.67 13.36
C SER A 4 -5.77 -4.67 13.72
N ILE A 5 -4.74 -4.22 14.43
CA ILE A 5 -3.59 -5.02 14.83
C ILE A 5 -3.61 -5.38 16.31
N GLU A 6 -4.67 -4.99 17.04
CA GLU A 6 -4.83 -5.36 18.44
C GLU A 6 -4.77 -6.88 18.62
N ASN A 7 -4.02 -7.33 19.63
CA ASN A 7 -3.79 -8.73 19.97
C ASN A 7 -3.17 -9.58 18.85
N LYS A 8 -2.60 -8.97 17.80
CA LYS A 8 -1.87 -9.71 16.76
C LYS A 8 -0.50 -10.14 17.26
N LYS A 9 -0.10 -11.35 16.86
CA LYS A 9 1.21 -11.95 17.17
C LYS A 9 2.15 -11.66 16.01
N ILE A 10 3.10 -10.77 16.20
CA ILE A 10 4.02 -10.32 15.17
C ILE A 10 5.42 -10.88 15.46
N LEU A 11 5.98 -11.59 14.49
CA LEU A 11 7.38 -11.98 14.51
C LEU A 11 8.22 -10.98 13.71
N ILE A 12 9.30 -10.45 14.29
CA ILE A 12 10.22 -9.56 13.60
C ILE A 12 11.59 -10.21 13.47
N VAL A 13 12.08 -10.39 12.25
CA VAL A 13 13.46 -10.75 11.95
C VAL A 13 14.27 -9.47 11.75
N ILE A 14 15.26 -9.24 12.60
CA ILE A 14 16.11 -8.06 12.58
C ILE A 14 17.41 -8.38 11.86
N GLY A 15 17.56 -7.85 10.65
CA GLY A 15 18.74 -8.02 9.80
C GLY A 15 19.88 -7.04 10.11
N GLY A 16 21.08 -7.38 9.65
CA GLY A 16 22.29 -6.57 9.86
C GLY A 16 22.48 -5.44 8.85
N GLY A 17 21.91 -4.28 9.13
CA GLY A 17 22.19 -3.04 8.41
C GLY A 17 21.94 -1.83 9.30
N ILE A 18 22.45 -0.67 8.89
CA ILE A 18 22.36 0.56 9.69
C ILE A 18 20.94 0.94 10.09
N ALA A 19 19.91 0.55 9.33
CA ALA A 19 18.52 0.80 9.66
C ALA A 19 17.95 -0.07 10.80
N ALA A 20 18.72 -1.03 11.36
CA ALA A 20 18.27 -1.91 12.44
C ALA A 20 17.82 -1.15 13.69
N TYR A 21 18.43 0.00 14.02
CA TYR A 21 18.00 0.80 15.18
C TYR A 21 16.55 1.30 15.04
N LYS A 22 16.07 1.57 13.80
CA LYS A 22 14.70 2.02 13.56
C LYS A 22 13.66 0.94 13.88
N VAL A 23 14.08 -0.33 13.91
CA VAL A 23 13.23 -1.46 14.23
C VAL A 23 12.82 -1.43 15.71
N LEU A 24 13.63 -0.79 16.57
CA LEU A 24 13.26 -0.55 17.97
C LEU A 24 11.98 0.30 18.07
N ASP A 25 11.84 1.31 17.20
CA ASP A 25 10.61 2.11 17.12
C ASP A 25 9.43 1.31 16.59
N VAL A 26 9.65 0.41 15.60
CA VAL A 26 8.62 -0.51 15.12
C VAL A 26 8.12 -1.41 16.26
N ILE A 27 9.02 -1.99 17.05
CA ILE A 27 8.65 -2.82 18.22
C ILE A 27 7.83 -2.00 19.21
N ARG A 28 8.31 -0.80 19.55
CA ARG A 28 7.63 0.10 20.49
C ARG A 28 6.22 0.43 20.02
N GLU A 29 6.05 0.76 18.74
CA GLU A 29 4.77 1.14 18.18
C GLU A 29 3.80 -0.05 18.07
N LEU A 30 4.27 -1.25 17.69
CA LEU A 30 3.46 -2.47 17.75
C LEU A 30 2.97 -2.75 19.17
N ARG A 31 3.83 -2.61 20.18
CA ARG A 31 3.47 -2.81 21.59
C ARG A 31 2.46 -1.78 22.10
N LYS A 32 2.57 -0.51 21.69
CA LYS A 32 1.55 0.51 22.00
C LYS A 32 0.17 0.16 21.42
N ASN A 33 0.14 -0.55 20.30
CA ASN A 33 -1.10 -1.03 19.67
C ASN A 33 -1.53 -2.41 20.20
N ASN A 34 -1.05 -2.84 21.37
CA ASN A 34 -1.38 -4.12 22.03
C ASN A 34 -1.03 -5.39 21.21
N CYS A 35 -0.01 -5.33 20.35
CA CYS A 35 0.52 -6.52 19.69
C CYS A 35 1.40 -7.35 20.65
N GLU A 36 1.42 -8.67 20.48
CA GLU A 36 2.46 -9.54 21.04
C GLU A 36 3.62 -9.60 20.04
N VAL A 37 4.84 -9.24 20.47
CA VAL A 37 5.99 -9.13 19.57
C VAL A 37 7.07 -10.08 20.04
N LYS A 38 7.48 -11.01 19.18
CA LYS A 38 8.70 -11.82 19.35
C LYS A 38 9.68 -11.45 18.25
N THR A 39 10.96 -11.64 18.51
CA THR A 39 12.00 -11.17 17.60
C THR A 39 13.07 -12.22 17.37
N ILE A 40 13.53 -12.33 16.13
CA ILE A 40 14.76 -13.04 15.78
C ILE A 40 15.81 -11.98 15.47
N LEU A 41 16.94 -12.00 16.17
CA LEU A 41 18.07 -11.13 15.90
C LEU A 41 19.14 -11.92 15.15
N THR A 42 19.42 -11.55 13.90
CA THR A 42 20.47 -12.23 13.13
C THR A 42 21.84 -11.91 13.70
N ASN A 43 22.83 -12.76 13.43
CA ASN A 43 24.22 -12.50 13.84
C ASN A 43 24.73 -11.13 13.35
N SER A 44 24.42 -10.75 12.11
CA SER A 44 24.76 -9.43 11.59
C SER A 44 23.93 -8.28 12.20
N GLY A 45 22.71 -8.55 12.70
CA GLY A 45 21.88 -7.56 13.40
C GLY A 45 22.44 -7.18 14.76
N LYS A 46 23.14 -8.10 15.44
CA LYS A 46 23.78 -7.88 16.75
C LYS A 46 24.81 -6.75 16.73
N GLU A 47 25.43 -6.52 15.58
CA GLU A 47 26.40 -5.43 15.40
C GLU A 47 25.77 -4.03 15.45
N PHE A 48 24.43 -3.94 15.31
CA PHE A 48 23.71 -2.66 15.25
C PHE A 48 22.76 -2.44 16.42
N VAL A 49 22.17 -3.51 16.97
CA VAL A 49 21.23 -3.45 18.10
C VAL A 49 21.45 -4.63 19.05
N THR A 50 21.21 -4.41 20.34
CA THR A 50 21.45 -5.42 21.38
C THR A 50 20.19 -6.20 21.74
N PRO A 51 20.32 -7.48 22.14
CA PRO A 51 19.21 -8.28 22.67
C PRO A 51 18.51 -7.62 23.85
N LEU A 52 19.26 -6.92 24.71
CA LEU A 52 18.73 -6.20 25.87
C LEU A 52 17.73 -5.11 25.46
N SER A 53 18.10 -4.24 24.52
CA SER A 53 17.21 -3.17 24.02
C SER A 53 15.95 -3.74 23.39
N ILE A 54 16.08 -4.84 22.63
CA ILE A 54 14.95 -5.50 21.98
C ILE A 54 14.02 -6.12 23.02
N SER A 55 14.55 -6.88 23.98
CA SER A 55 13.76 -7.56 25.02
C SER A 55 13.02 -6.57 25.93
N ALA A 56 13.64 -5.44 26.27
CA ALA A 56 13.02 -4.38 27.07
C ALA A 56 11.81 -3.76 26.38
N LEU A 57 11.87 -3.56 25.06
CA LEU A 57 10.78 -3.00 24.27
C LEU A 57 9.70 -4.03 23.95
N SER A 58 10.08 -5.24 23.54
CA SER A 58 9.15 -6.31 23.16
C SER A 58 8.45 -6.96 24.36
N LYS A 59 9.06 -6.87 25.55
CA LYS A 59 8.72 -7.64 26.77
C LYS A 59 8.65 -9.14 26.50
N ASN A 60 9.50 -9.63 25.61
CA ASN A 60 9.52 -11.01 25.14
C ASN A 60 10.94 -11.49 24.84
N LYS A 61 11.08 -12.80 24.68
CA LYS A 61 12.33 -13.46 24.30
C LYS A 61 12.82 -12.99 22.93
N VAL A 62 14.13 -12.78 22.83
CA VAL A 62 14.86 -12.57 21.57
C VAL A 62 15.50 -13.90 21.18
N PHE A 63 15.18 -14.38 19.99
CA PHE A 63 15.75 -15.60 19.42
C PHE A 63 16.96 -15.26 18.56
N GLU A 64 17.99 -16.08 18.58
CA GLU A 64 19.25 -15.79 17.88
C GLU A 64 19.76 -16.97 17.07
N ASN A 65 19.87 -18.14 17.71
CA ASN A 65 20.48 -19.33 17.14
C ASN A 65 19.49 -20.48 17.01
N LEU A 66 19.75 -21.33 16.02
CA LEU A 66 18.92 -22.51 15.72
C LEU A 66 19.15 -23.66 16.71
N PHE A 67 20.33 -23.70 17.31
CA PHE A 67 20.75 -24.70 18.31
C PHE A 67 21.20 -23.98 19.59
N ASP A 68 20.24 -23.43 20.33
CA ASP A 68 20.52 -22.92 21.67
C ASP A 68 20.16 -24.02 22.69
N PRO A 69 21.13 -24.57 23.45
CA PRO A 69 20.86 -25.60 24.44
C PRO A 69 19.97 -25.11 25.60
N ASN A 70 19.76 -23.80 25.75
CA ASN A 70 18.81 -23.23 26.70
C ASN A 70 17.39 -23.08 26.12
N ASN A 71 17.18 -23.43 24.85
CA ASN A 71 15.86 -23.50 24.24
C ASN A 71 15.30 -24.91 24.46
N GLU A 72 14.39 -25.05 25.43
CA GLU A 72 13.77 -26.32 25.83
C GLU A 72 12.92 -27.01 24.73
N GLY A 73 12.82 -26.46 23.51
CA GLY A 73 12.03 -27.00 22.42
C GLY A 73 12.87 -27.36 21.19
N GLU A 74 12.98 -28.66 20.88
CA GLU A 74 13.61 -29.21 19.67
C GLU A 74 12.99 -28.69 18.33
N MET A 75 11.91 -27.88 18.39
CA MET A 75 11.17 -27.36 17.23
C MET A 75 10.80 -25.86 17.31
N ASP A 76 11.65 -25.04 17.93
CA ASP A 76 11.38 -23.60 18.11
C ASP A 76 11.06 -22.85 16.81
N HIS A 77 11.67 -23.21 15.68
CA HIS A 77 11.42 -22.56 14.40
C HIS A 77 9.98 -22.80 13.87
N ILE A 78 9.45 -24.02 14.05
CA ILE A 78 8.07 -24.38 13.69
C ILE A 78 7.09 -23.73 14.67
N ALA A 79 7.39 -23.79 15.97
CA ALA A 79 6.54 -23.21 17.00
C ALA A 79 6.38 -21.69 16.80
N LEU A 80 7.48 -21.00 16.51
CA LEU A 80 7.49 -19.56 16.30
C LEU A 80 6.77 -19.16 15.00
N SER A 81 6.98 -19.91 13.92
CA SER A 81 6.23 -19.75 12.68
C SER A 81 4.71 -19.90 12.90
N ARG A 82 4.28 -20.96 13.61
CA ARG A 82 2.86 -21.20 13.90
C ARG A 82 2.26 -20.14 14.81
N TRP A 83 3.03 -19.66 15.79
CA TRP A 83 2.60 -18.68 16.79
C TRP A 83 2.23 -17.33 16.17
N CYS A 84 2.96 -16.85 15.16
CA CYS A 84 2.72 -15.53 14.59
C CYS A 84 1.55 -15.48 13.59
N ASP A 85 0.90 -14.32 13.48
CA ASP A 85 -0.07 -14.00 12.43
C ASP A 85 0.62 -13.45 11.16
N LEU A 86 1.84 -12.93 11.32
CA LEU A 86 2.63 -12.20 10.33
C LEU A 86 4.10 -12.24 10.72
N ILE A 87 4.98 -12.27 9.71
CA ILE A 87 6.43 -12.05 9.87
C ILE A 87 6.84 -10.76 9.17
N ILE A 88 7.62 -9.93 9.86
CA ILE A 88 8.29 -8.74 9.31
C ILE A 88 9.80 -9.02 9.30
N VAL A 89 10.48 -8.76 8.18
CA VAL A 89 11.94 -8.76 8.11
C VAL A 89 12.40 -7.31 7.92
N ALA A 90 13.05 -6.73 8.93
CA ALA A 90 13.43 -5.33 8.94
C ALA A 90 14.74 -5.10 9.72
N PRO A 91 15.76 -4.46 9.13
CA PRO A 91 15.91 -4.26 7.69
C PRO A 91 16.07 -5.59 6.96
N THR A 92 15.48 -5.70 5.77
CA THR A 92 15.83 -6.78 4.82
C THR A 92 17.04 -6.31 4.00
N THR A 93 18.21 -6.88 4.26
CA THR A 93 19.42 -6.58 3.48
C THR A 93 19.43 -7.33 2.15
N ALA A 94 20.28 -6.92 1.20
CA ALA A 94 20.46 -7.65 -0.05
C ALA A 94 20.83 -9.13 0.17
N ASN A 95 21.65 -9.42 1.19
CA ASN A 95 22.02 -10.79 1.55
C ASN A 95 20.81 -11.61 2.03
N LEU A 96 19.93 -11.03 2.85
CA LEU A 96 18.70 -11.71 3.26
C LEU A 96 17.78 -11.96 2.06
N MET A 97 17.61 -10.98 1.17
CA MET A 97 16.84 -11.15 -0.07
C MET A 97 17.41 -12.28 -0.94
N ALA A 98 18.73 -12.33 -1.11
CA ALA A 98 19.40 -13.37 -1.87
C ALA A 98 19.24 -14.78 -1.25
N ASN A 99 19.24 -14.89 0.09
CA ASN A 99 19.01 -16.17 0.76
C ASN A 99 17.57 -16.63 0.61
N PHE A 100 16.59 -15.74 0.79
CA PHE A 100 15.18 -16.06 0.60
C PHE A 100 14.85 -16.42 -0.85
N ALA A 101 15.41 -15.69 -1.83
CA ALA A 101 15.18 -15.94 -3.24
C ALA A 101 15.75 -17.30 -3.71
N ARG A 102 16.79 -17.81 -3.02
CA ARG A 102 17.39 -19.12 -3.26
C ARG A 102 16.79 -20.24 -2.41
N GLY A 103 15.89 -19.91 -1.49
CA GLY A 103 15.29 -20.90 -0.57
C GLY A 103 16.30 -21.48 0.44
N GLU A 104 17.31 -20.72 0.85
CA GLU A 104 18.27 -21.20 1.86
C GLU A 104 17.62 -21.26 3.26
N ALA A 105 18.01 -22.26 4.06
CA ALA A 105 17.62 -22.43 5.47
C ALA A 105 18.86 -22.74 6.33
N LYS A 106 19.82 -21.81 6.35
CA LYS A 106 21.15 -22.00 6.98
C LYS A 106 21.26 -21.43 8.39
N ASP A 107 20.38 -20.51 8.75
CA ASP A 107 20.33 -19.86 10.05
C ASP A 107 18.89 -19.87 10.60
N PHE A 108 18.71 -19.43 11.85
CA PHE A 108 17.40 -19.48 12.49
C PHE A 108 16.34 -18.65 11.77
N ALA A 109 16.70 -17.44 11.33
CA ALA A 109 15.79 -16.55 10.61
C ALA A 109 15.33 -17.17 9.28
N THR A 110 16.28 -17.59 8.44
CA THR A 110 16.01 -18.21 7.14
C THR A 110 15.22 -19.51 7.28
N THR A 111 15.52 -20.33 8.29
CA THR A 111 14.77 -21.57 8.56
C THR A 111 13.33 -21.30 8.98
N VAL A 112 13.08 -20.32 9.86
CA VAL A 112 11.72 -19.93 10.26
C VAL A 112 10.93 -19.41 9.07
N ILE A 113 11.54 -18.57 8.23
CA ILE A 113 10.91 -18.03 7.02
C ILE A 113 10.53 -19.16 6.05
N MET A 114 11.45 -20.09 5.79
CA MET A 114 11.22 -21.22 4.90
C MET A 114 10.16 -22.19 5.42
N ALA A 115 10.07 -22.38 6.74
CA ALA A 115 9.05 -23.21 7.37
C ALA A 115 7.67 -22.54 7.48
N SER A 116 7.56 -21.24 7.14
CA SER A 116 6.36 -20.46 7.42
C SER A 116 5.36 -20.43 6.28
N ASN A 117 4.08 -20.61 6.64
CA ASN A 117 2.93 -20.36 5.77
C ASN A 117 2.25 -19.01 6.06
N LYS A 118 2.87 -18.17 6.92
CA LYS A 118 2.34 -16.86 7.31
C LYS A 118 2.73 -15.80 6.27
N PRO A 119 1.97 -14.69 6.16
CA PRO A 119 2.38 -13.57 5.32
C PRO A 119 3.73 -13.01 5.80
N ILE A 120 4.65 -12.80 4.86
CA ILE A 120 5.98 -12.25 5.11
C ILE A 120 6.08 -10.88 4.45
N PHE A 121 6.46 -9.88 5.23
CA PHE A 121 6.72 -8.52 4.79
C PHE A 121 8.21 -8.20 4.94
N LEU A 122 8.82 -7.75 3.86
CA LEU A 122 10.21 -7.36 3.78
C LEU A 122 10.25 -5.83 3.76
N ALA A 123 11.04 -5.22 4.65
CA ALA A 123 11.34 -3.79 4.63
C ALA A 123 12.81 -3.59 4.18
N PRO A 124 13.08 -3.44 2.87
CA PRO A 124 14.45 -3.44 2.38
C PRO A 124 15.25 -2.22 2.83
N ALA A 125 16.54 -2.42 3.11
CA ALA A 125 17.45 -1.32 3.42
C ALA A 125 18.86 -1.64 2.90
N MET A 126 19.34 -0.87 1.93
CA MET A 126 20.67 -1.02 1.33
C MET A 126 21.09 0.22 0.55
N ASN A 127 22.36 0.28 0.15
CA ASN A 127 22.89 1.33 -0.72
C ASN A 127 22.18 1.34 -2.11
N VAL A 128 22.17 2.48 -2.80
CA VAL A 128 21.51 2.66 -4.11
C VAL A 128 22.03 1.66 -5.15
N GLU A 129 23.36 1.50 -5.24
CA GLU A 129 23.99 0.58 -6.20
C GLU A 129 23.69 -0.88 -5.85
N MET A 130 23.61 -1.22 -4.56
CA MET A 130 23.19 -2.55 -4.13
C MET A 130 21.73 -2.82 -4.50
N TRP A 131 20.85 -1.83 -4.35
CA TRP A 131 19.45 -1.96 -4.75
C TRP A 131 19.34 -2.17 -6.25
N ASN A 132 19.99 -1.30 -7.04
CA ASN A 132 19.94 -1.30 -8.51
C ASN A 132 20.72 -2.45 -9.15
N ASN A 133 21.55 -3.18 -8.40
CA ASN A 133 22.30 -4.31 -8.92
C ASN A 133 21.35 -5.34 -9.59
N PRO A 134 21.65 -5.80 -10.82
CA PRO A 134 20.79 -6.75 -11.53
C PRO A 134 20.46 -8.02 -10.75
N ALA A 135 21.41 -8.56 -9.98
CA ALA A 135 21.18 -9.75 -9.18
C ALA A 135 20.18 -9.49 -8.03
N ASN A 136 20.25 -8.30 -7.42
CA ASN A 136 19.31 -7.92 -6.37
C ASN A 136 17.91 -7.65 -6.94
N GLN A 137 17.82 -7.02 -8.12
CA GLN A 137 16.56 -6.83 -8.85
C GLN A 137 15.92 -8.17 -9.25
N GLU A 138 16.72 -9.15 -9.70
CA GLU A 138 16.21 -10.50 -9.97
C GLU A 138 15.66 -11.17 -8.71
N ASN A 139 16.38 -11.07 -7.58
CA ASN A 139 15.92 -11.58 -6.30
C ASN A 139 14.61 -10.91 -5.85
N PHE A 140 14.51 -9.59 -6.01
CA PHE A 140 13.28 -8.83 -5.72
C PHE A 140 12.09 -9.38 -6.51
N GLN A 141 12.24 -9.58 -7.83
CA GLN A 141 11.17 -10.12 -8.67
C GLN A 141 10.79 -11.56 -8.27
N LYS A 142 11.77 -12.42 -7.98
CA LYS A 142 11.50 -13.79 -7.47
C LYS A 142 10.70 -13.78 -6.18
N LEU A 143 11.06 -12.90 -5.24
CA LEU A 143 10.36 -12.80 -3.96
C LEU A 143 8.92 -12.32 -4.11
N ILE A 144 8.64 -11.40 -5.05
CA ILE A 144 7.27 -11.02 -5.42
C ILE A 144 6.49 -12.24 -5.93
N GLN A 145 7.09 -13.05 -6.81
CA GLN A 145 6.47 -14.28 -7.32
C GLN A 145 6.18 -15.28 -6.20
N PHE A 146 7.06 -15.35 -5.18
CA PHE A 146 6.85 -16.13 -3.97
C PHE A 146 5.83 -15.51 -2.99
N LYS A 147 5.17 -14.42 -3.38
CA LYS A 147 4.13 -13.70 -2.62
C LYS A 147 4.62 -12.98 -1.36
N TYR A 148 5.93 -12.75 -1.24
CA TYR A 148 6.49 -11.86 -0.24
C TYR A 148 6.00 -10.44 -0.52
N LYS A 149 5.70 -9.68 0.54
CA LYS A 149 5.24 -8.29 0.44
C LYS A 149 6.40 -7.37 0.75
N PHE A 150 6.47 -6.24 0.06
CA PHE A 150 7.54 -5.27 0.26
C PHE A 150 6.98 -3.98 0.85
N ILE A 151 7.68 -3.45 1.85
CA ILE A 151 7.44 -2.13 2.45
C ILE A 151 8.64 -1.27 2.11
N GLY A 152 8.51 -0.47 1.05
CA GLY A 152 9.63 0.22 0.43
C GLY A 152 10.52 -0.71 -0.42
N PRO A 153 11.81 -0.37 -0.62
CA PRO A 153 12.48 0.80 -0.06
C PRO A 153 11.97 2.11 -0.65
N ILE A 154 12.26 3.23 0.02
CA ILE A 154 11.91 4.58 -0.44
C ILE A 154 13.15 5.30 -0.98
N THR A 155 12.91 6.36 -1.74
CA THR A 155 13.96 7.31 -2.12
C THR A 155 14.33 8.19 -0.94
N GLY A 156 15.63 8.36 -0.68
CA GLY A 156 16.10 9.35 0.27
C GLY A 156 17.61 9.29 0.49
N GLU A 157 18.11 10.22 1.30
CA GLU A 157 19.51 10.26 1.68
C GLU A 157 19.87 9.06 2.58
N MET A 158 20.98 8.41 2.24
CA MET A 158 21.54 7.23 2.90
C MET A 158 22.74 7.61 3.78
N ALA A 159 23.14 6.70 4.67
CA ALA A 159 24.27 6.94 5.57
C ALA A 159 25.62 7.17 4.84
N CYS A 160 25.74 6.74 3.58
CA CYS A 160 26.91 6.97 2.73
C CYS A 160 26.90 8.34 2.02
N GLY A 161 25.87 9.17 2.22
CA GLY A 161 25.73 10.49 1.57
C GLY A 161 25.08 10.47 0.18
N GLU A 162 24.81 9.28 -0.37
CA GLU A 162 24.07 9.15 -1.64
C GLU A 162 22.56 9.34 -1.44
N VAL A 163 21.91 9.88 -2.47
CA VAL A 163 20.45 10.03 -2.53
C VAL A 163 19.91 9.14 -3.63
N GLY A 164 19.02 8.22 -3.26
CA GLY A 164 18.40 7.32 -4.23
C GLY A 164 17.49 6.30 -3.55
N ILE A 165 17.03 5.32 -4.32
CA ILE A 165 16.16 4.25 -3.83
C ILE A 165 17.01 3.23 -3.07
N GLY A 166 16.58 2.86 -1.86
CA GLY A 166 17.26 1.86 -1.02
C GLY A 166 17.13 2.13 0.48
N LYS A 167 16.62 3.32 0.86
CA LYS A 167 16.35 3.67 2.25
C LYS A 167 15.16 2.86 2.78
N MET A 168 15.29 2.31 3.99
CA MET A 168 14.17 1.62 4.66
C MET A 168 13.00 2.58 4.86
N SER A 169 11.79 2.09 4.59
CA SER A 169 10.54 2.76 4.99
C SER A 169 10.56 3.15 6.47
N SER A 170 9.83 4.21 6.80
CA SER A 170 9.78 4.69 8.18
C SER A 170 9.03 3.69 9.08
N PRO A 171 9.27 3.70 10.39
CA PRO A 171 8.47 2.90 11.32
C PRO A 171 6.96 3.14 11.15
N GLU A 172 6.53 4.38 10.94
CA GLU A 172 5.13 4.74 10.73
C GLU A 172 4.55 4.09 9.47
N GLU A 173 5.29 4.12 8.36
CA GLU A 173 4.88 3.46 7.10
C GLU A 173 4.76 1.94 7.28
N ILE A 174 5.71 1.32 7.99
CA ILE A 174 5.66 -0.12 8.30
C ILE A 174 4.39 -0.43 9.10
N ILE A 175 4.14 0.30 10.19
CA ILE A 175 2.97 0.08 11.05
C ILE A 175 1.67 0.32 10.28
N LEU A 176 1.59 1.38 9.48
CA LEU A 176 0.42 1.68 8.64
C LEU A 176 0.15 0.55 7.65
N THR A 177 1.19 0.04 7.00
CA THR A 177 1.06 -1.08 6.05
C THR A 177 0.52 -2.33 6.73
N ILE A 178 1.01 -2.66 7.93
CA ILE A 178 0.51 -3.81 8.70
C ILE A 178 -0.93 -3.58 9.16
N LYS A 179 -1.29 -2.36 9.61
CA LYS A 179 -2.67 -2.02 9.96
C LYS A 179 -3.62 -2.22 8.78
N ASN A 180 -3.26 -1.73 7.60
CA ASN A 180 -4.05 -1.87 6.39
C ASN A 180 -4.21 -3.33 5.97
N TYR A 181 -3.15 -4.13 6.09
CA TYR A 181 -3.20 -5.57 5.81
C TYR A 181 -4.21 -6.32 6.70
N PHE A 182 -4.25 -6.03 8.00
CA PHE A 182 -5.23 -6.67 8.88
C PHE A 182 -6.63 -6.06 8.76
N LEU A 183 -6.75 -4.77 8.41
CA LEU A 183 -8.04 -4.13 8.11
C LEU A 183 -8.72 -4.80 6.92
N SER A 184 -8.01 -4.99 5.81
CA SER A 184 -8.58 -5.63 4.61
C SER A 184 -9.05 -7.05 4.89
N LYS A 185 -8.29 -7.82 5.67
CA LYS A 185 -8.70 -9.16 6.11
C LYS A 185 -9.91 -9.17 7.06
N SER A 186 -10.03 -8.18 7.94
CA SER A 186 -11.04 -8.16 9.01
C SER A 186 -12.40 -7.66 8.52
N LEU A 187 -12.41 -6.57 7.75
CA LEU A 187 -13.64 -5.86 7.38
C LEU A 187 -14.44 -6.58 6.27
N PHE A 188 -13.77 -7.31 5.38
CA PHE A 188 -14.38 -7.72 4.10
C PHE A 188 -14.50 -9.23 3.90
N ASN A 189 -13.98 -10.04 4.83
CA ASN A 189 -14.11 -11.50 4.74
C ASN A 189 -15.56 -12.00 4.79
N ASN A 190 -16.56 -11.18 5.15
CA ASN A 190 -17.95 -11.63 5.31
C ASN A 190 -19.05 -10.63 4.90
N LYS A 191 -18.71 -9.47 4.34
CA LYS A 191 -19.73 -8.48 3.94
C LYS A 191 -19.45 -8.07 2.50
N ASN A 192 -20.35 -8.44 1.59
CA ASN A 192 -20.37 -8.02 0.19
C ASN A 192 -20.68 -6.50 0.08
N LEU A 193 -19.88 -5.66 0.73
CA LEU A 193 -20.10 -4.22 0.79
C LEU A 193 -19.86 -3.60 -0.58
N LYS A 194 -20.71 -2.66 -0.95
CA LYS A 194 -20.66 -1.93 -2.21
C LYS A 194 -20.19 -0.51 -1.98
N ALA A 195 -19.27 -0.06 -2.83
CA ALA A 195 -18.81 1.33 -2.83
C ALA A 195 -19.04 1.97 -4.21
N LEU A 196 -19.43 3.25 -4.20
CA LEU A 196 -19.51 4.09 -5.39
C LEU A 196 -18.59 5.29 -5.20
N VAL A 197 -17.68 5.53 -6.14
CA VAL A 197 -16.75 6.66 -6.09
C VAL A 197 -16.90 7.49 -7.36
N THR A 198 -17.00 8.81 -7.23
CA THR A 198 -16.95 9.73 -8.37
C THR A 198 -15.57 10.39 -8.45
N ALA A 199 -15.02 10.51 -9.67
CA ALA A 199 -13.73 11.14 -9.90
C ALA A 199 -13.68 11.93 -11.22
N GLY A 200 -12.66 12.77 -11.37
CA GLY A 200 -12.39 13.52 -12.59
C GLY A 200 -13.16 14.83 -12.68
N SER A 201 -13.09 15.45 -13.86
CA SER A 201 -13.81 16.66 -14.25
C SER A 201 -15.11 16.30 -14.98
N THR A 202 -15.95 17.28 -15.29
CA THR A 202 -17.06 17.13 -16.24
C THR A 202 -16.94 18.17 -17.34
N ARG A 203 -17.34 17.82 -18.56
CA ARG A 203 -17.33 18.72 -19.73
C ARG A 203 -18.74 19.08 -20.13
N GLU A 204 -19.09 20.34 -19.91
CA GLU A 204 -20.39 20.90 -20.31
C GLU A 204 -20.25 21.58 -21.66
N TYR A 205 -20.73 20.91 -22.71
CA TYR A 205 -20.53 21.35 -24.09
C TYR A 205 -21.31 22.63 -24.39
N ILE A 206 -20.63 23.55 -25.05
CA ILE A 206 -21.20 24.77 -25.64
C ILE A 206 -21.71 24.47 -27.06
N ASP A 207 -20.87 23.76 -27.82
CA ASP A 207 -21.09 23.25 -29.17
C ASP A 207 -20.32 21.92 -29.31
N PRO A 208 -20.29 21.24 -30.48
CA PRO A 208 -19.60 19.95 -30.61
C PRO A 208 -18.07 20.02 -30.43
N VAL A 209 -17.48 21.21 -30.31
CA VAL A 209 -16.03 21.45 -30.28
C VAL A 209 -15.57 22.00 -28.93
N ARG A 210 -16.37 22.88 -28.31
CA ARG A 210 -16.00 23.65 -27.12
C ARG A 210 -16.83 23.23 -25.93
N PHE A 211 -16.23 23.26 -24.75
CA PHE A 211 -16.90 22.89 -23.50
C PHE A 211 -16.35 23.70 -22.32
N LEU A 212 -17.14 23.79 -21.26
CA LEU A 212 -16.76 24.29 -19.96
C LEU A 212 -16.36 23.10 -19.07
N SER A 213 -15.22 23.20 -18.40
CA SER A 213 -14.66 22.15 -17.54
C SER A 213 -13.77 22.75 -16.47
N ASN A 214 -13.23 21.90 -15.61
CA ASN A 214 -12.16 22.20 -14.66
C ASN A 214 -10.95 21.28 -14.89
N GLU A 215 -9.86 21.59 -14.20
CA GLU A 215 -8.54 20.92 -14.31
C GLU A 215 -8.41 19.67 -13.43
N SER A 216 -9.52 19.08 -12.96
CA SER A 216 -9.46 17.91 -12.09
C SER A 216 -8.83 16.72 -12.81
N SER A 217 -7.68 16.27 -12.28
CA SER A 217 -6.97 15.10 -12.81
C SER A 217 -7.68 13.77 -12.54
N GLY A 218 -8.62 13.72 -11.59
CA GLY A 218 -9.28 12.49 -11.15
C GLY A 218 -8.45 11.54 -10.29
N LYS A 219 -7.16 11.83 -10.05
CA LYS A 219 -6.23 10.94 -9.32
C LYS A 219 -6.72 10.59 -7.91
N GLN A 220 -7.23 11.58 -7.17
CA GLN A 220 -7.68 11.38 -5.80
C GLN A 220 -8.82 10.36 -5.73
N GLY A 221 -9.88 10.54 -6.53
CA GLY A 221 -11.01 9.63 -6.56
C GLY A 221 -10.63 8.24 -7.07
N PHE A 222 -9.73 8.16 -8.05
CA PHE A 222 -9.21 6.88 -8.54
C PHE A 222 -8.48 6.10 -7.44
N GLU A 223 -7.54 6.71 -6.73
CA GLU A 223 -6.79 6.02 -5.66
C GLU A 223 -7.68 5.61 -4.48
N ILE A 224 -8.73 6.40 -4.18
CA ILE A 224 -9.74 6.01 -3.19
C ILE A 224 -10.53 4.78 -3.67
N ALA A 225 -11.00 4.79 -4.93
CA ALA A 225 -11.75 3.68 -5.49
C ALA A 225 -10.91 2.39 -5.53
N LYS A 226 -9.64 2.50 -5.96
CA LYS A 226 -8.69 1.40 -5.93
C LYS A 226 -8.47 0.87 -4.51
N SER A 227 -8.26 1.77 -3.54
CA SER A 227 -8.07 1.37 -2.14
C SER A 227 -9.28 0.66 -1.56
N LEU A 228 -10.51 1.12 -1.85
CA LEU A 228 -11.75 0.45 -1.43
C LEU A 228 -11.88 -0.94 -2.06
N ASN A 229 -11.54 -1.06 -3.34
CA ASN A 229 -11.52 -2.33 -4.04
C ASN A 229 -10.48 -3.30 -3.45
N ASP A 230 -9.26 -2.83 -3.21
CA ASP A 230 -8.14 -3.60 -2.65
C ASP A 230 -8.41 -4.13 -1.24
N ILE A 231 -9.21 -3.39 -0.45
CA ILE A 231 -9.64 -3.87 0.86
C ILE A 231 -10.82 -4.84 0.76
N GLY A 232 -11.58 -4.89 -0.34
CA GLY A 232 -12.60 -5.90 -0.61
C GLY A 232 -14.02 -5.38 -0.82
N PHE A 233 -14.22 -4.07 -1.00
CA PHE A 233 -15.51 -3.56 -1.48
C PHE A 233 -15.73 -3.93 -2.95
N LYS A 234 -16.97 -4.27 -3.31
CA LYS A 234 -17.42 -4.23 -4.71
C LYS A 234 -17.54 -2.77 -5.13
N THR A 235 -16.47 -2.25 -5.71
CA THR A 235 -16.32 -0.82 -5.96
C THR A 235 -16.62 -0.49 -7.41
N LYS A 236 -17.46 0.53 -7.62
CA LYS A 236 -17.70 1.15 -8.92
C LYS A 236 -17.13 2.56 -8.93
N LEU A 237 -16.35 2.88 -9.96
CA LEU A 237 -15.78 4.20 -10.19
C LEU A 237 -16.51 4.87 -11.35
N VAL A 238 -17.27 5.94 -11.07
CA VAL A 238 -17.84 6.81 -12.09
C VAL A 238 -16.84 7.94 -12.34
N ILE A 239 -16.17 7.92 -13.48
CA ILE A 239 -15.08 8.86 -13.76
C ILE A 239 -15.38 9.70 -15.00
N GLY A 240 -15.23 11.01 -14.83
CA GLY A 240 -15.29 11.96 -15.93
C GLY A 240 -13.98 12.05 -16.72
N PRO A 241 -13.88 12.97 -17.69
CA PRO A 241 -12.68 13.11 -18.51
C PRO A 241 -11.42 13.35 -17.67
N ASN A 242 -10.36 12.61 -17.99
CA ASN A 242 -9.12 12.60 -17.24
C ASN A 242 -7.94 12.19 -18.15
N SER A 243 -6.71 12.40 -17.69
CA SER A 243 -5.48 12.01 -18.39
C SER A 243 -4.91 10.66 -17.93
N LEU A 244 -5.65 9.94 -17.09
CA LEU A 244 -5.22 8.68 -16.51
C LEU A 244 -5.70 7.56 -17.44
N ASN A 245 -4.80 6.65 -17.84
CA ASN A 245 -5.16 5.47 -18.62
C ASN A 245 -5.85 4.42 -17.73
N ILE A 246 -7.00 4.76 -17.17
CA ILE A 246 -7.76 3.91 -16.26
C ILE A 246 -8.64 2.98 -17.09
N THR A 247 -8.40 1.69 -16.95
CA THR A 247 -9.23 0.62 -17.50
C THR A 247 -9.73 -0.26 -16.36
N ASN A 248 -10.72 -1.12 -16.63
CA ASN A 248 -11.15 -2.11 -15.65
C ASN A 248 -9.96 -2.99 -15.25
N GLN A 249 -9.53 -2.88 -14.00
CA GLN A 249 -8.41 -3.62 -13.43
C GLN A 249 -8.83 -4.18 -12.08
N ASP A 250 -8.39 -5.41 -11.79
CA ASP A 250 -8.47 -6.01 -10.44
C ASP A 250 -9.87 -5.99 -9.78
N ASN A 251 -10.94 -6.18 -10.56
CA ASN A 251 -12.36 -6.13 -10.14
C ASN A 251 -12.94 -4.73 -9.86
N LEU A 252 -12.20 -3.65 -10.13
CA LEU A 252 -12.75 -2.29 -10.15
C LEU A 252 -13.54 -2.08 -11.44
N GLU A 253 -14.85 -1.83 -11.32
CA GLU A 253 -15.73 -1.51 -12.46
C GLU A 253 -15.70 0.00 -12.73
N VAL A 254 -15.27 0.40 -13.92
CA VAL A 254 -15.10 1.80 -14.30
C VAL A 254 -16.21 2.20 -15.29
N ILE A 255 -16.94 3.26 -14.94
CA ILE A 255 -18.01 3.85 -15.74
C ILE A 255 -17.53 5.23 -16.21
N ASN A 256 -17.22 5.33 -17.51
CA ASN A 256 -16.80 6.60 -18.09
C ASN A 256 -18.03 7.46 -18.40
N VAL A 257 -17.99 8.70 -17.93
CA VAL A 257 -19.00 9.73 -18.19
C VAL A 257 -18.33 10.98 -18.72
N THR A 258 -19.09 11.88 -19.35
CA THR A 258 -18.56 13.14 -19.86
C THR A 258 -19.16 14.34 -19.16
N THR A 259 -20.48 14.37 -18.98
CA THR A 259 -21.21 15.53 -18.41
C THR A 259 -21.63 15.29 -16.96
N ALA A 260 -21.94 16.36 -16.24
CA ALA A 260 -22.53 16.31 -14.90
C ALA A 260 -23.81 15.47 -14.86
N LYS A 261 -24.67 15.64 -15.88
CA LYS A 261 -25.91 14.86 -16.02
C LYS A 261 -25.64 13.37 -16.16
N GLN A 262 -24.70 12.98 -17.03
CA GLN A 262 -24.32 11.57 -17.19
C GLN A 262 -23.73 10.99 -15.90
N MET A 263 -22.91 11.77 -15.19
CA MET A 263 -22.36 11.36 -13.90
C MET A 263 -23.46 11.12 -12.87
N PHE A 264 -24.45 12.02 -12.80
CA PHE A 264 -25.60 11.90 -11.91
C PHE A 264 -26.43 10.65 -12.23
N GLU A 265 -26.77 10.44 -13.50
CA GLU A 265 -27.53 9.26 -13.96
C GLU A 265 -26.78 7.96 -13.64
N ALA A 266 -25.48 7.90 -13.96
CA ALA A 266 -24.63 6.76 -13.65
C ALA A 266 -24.55 6.49 -12.13
N CYS A 267 -24.50 7.53 -11.29
CA CYS A 267 -24.54 7.34 -9.84
C CYS A 267 -25.89 6.73 -9.41
N LYS A 268 -27.00 7.30 -9.89
CA LYS A 268 -28.35 6.87 -9.54
C LYS A 268 -28.61 5.41 -9.92
N ASP A 269 -28.17 4.99 -11.11
CA ASP A 269 -28.34 3.62 -11.61
C ASP A 269 -27.54 2.58 -10.81
N ASN A 270 -26.54 3.04 -10.04
CA ASN A 270 -25.67 2.18 -9.24
C ASN A 270 -25.94 2.26 -7.73
N LEU A 271 -26.94 3.03 -7.31
CA LEU A 271 -27.45 3.03 -5.93
C LEU A 271 -28.49 1.90 -5.71
N PRO A 272 -28.64 1.39 -4.47
CA PRO A 272 -27.95 1.79 -3.25
C PRO A 272 -26.56 1.14 -3.08
N VAL A 273 -25.70 1.84 -2.34
CA VAL A 273 -24.37 1.36 -1.90
C VAL A 273 -24.18 1.62 -0.41
N ASP A 274 -23.22 0.93 0.20
CA ASP A 274 -22.89 1.10 1.62
C ASP A 274 -22.02 2.35 1.85
N VAL A 275 -21.18 2.70 0.87
CA VAL A 275 -20.30 3.87 0.92
C VAL A 275 -20.34 4.60 -0.42
N ALA A 276 -20.62 5.91 -0.37
CA ALA A 276 -20.49 6.80 -1.52
C ALA A 276 -19.40 7.84 -1.24
N VAL A 277 -18.45 7.98 -2.17
CA VAL A 277 -17.37 8.98 -2.09
C VAL A 277 -17.47 9.93 -3.29
N CYS A 278 -17.90 11.16 -3.03
CA CYS A 278 -18.12 12.16 -4.07
C CYS A 278 -16.90 13.08 -4.21
N THR A 279 -15.90 12.67 -4.99
CA THR A 279 -14.65 13.43 -5.20
C THR A 279 -14.49 14.00 -6.60
N ALA A 280 -15.45 13.75 -7.50
CA ALA A 280 -15.46 14.41 -8.81
C ALA A 280 -15.62 15.91 -8.65
N ALA A 281 -14.88 16.66 -9.45
CA ALA A 281 -15.08 18.10 -9.61
C ALA A 281 -16.15 18.30 -10.68
N VAL A 282 -17.41 18.26 -10.26
CA VAL A 282 -18.55 18.48 -11.14
C VAL A 282 -18.69 19.97 -11.44
N SER A 283 -18.91 20.33 -12.70
CA SER A 283 -19.16 21.72 -13.10
C SER A 283 -20.50 22.20 -12.51
N ASP A 284 -20.49 23.35 -11.84
CA ASP A 284 -21.69 23.93 -11.21
C ASP A 284 -22.72 24.44 -12.25
N PHE A 285 -22.25 24.78 -13.44
CA PHE A 285 -23.04 25.37 -14.51
C PHE A 285 -22.81 24.68 -15.85
N LYS A 286 -23.83 24.71 -16.70
CA LYS A 286 -23.80 24.32 -18.11
C LYS A 286 -24.35 25.44 -18.98
N VAL A 287 -24.12 25.35 -20.29
CA VAL A 287 -24.72 26.28 -21.25
C VAL A 287 -26.21 26.00 -21.36
N LYS A 288 -27.01 27.06 -21.25
CA LYS A 288 -28.47 26.98 -21.34
C LYS A 288 -28.93 26.63 -22.76
N ASN A 289 -28.27 27.20 -23.78
CA ASN A 289 -28.57 26.99 -25.19
C ASN A 289 -27.41 26.26 -25.88
N TYR A 290 -27.36 24.93 -25.77
CA TYR A 290 -26.40 24.12 -26.53
C TYR A 290 -26.65 24.26 -28.04
N SER A 291 -25.57 24.34 -28.82
CA SER A 291 -25.62 24.36 -30.29
C SER A 291 -25.24 23.00 -30.87
N ASP A 292 -26.08 22.42 -31.74
CA ASP A 292 -25.76 21.18 -32.45
C ASP A 292 -24.66 21.35 -33.52
N GLU A 293 -24.39 22.59 -33.92
CA GLU A 293 -23.32 22.94 -34.87
C GLU A 293 -22.22 23.78 -34.22
N LYS A 294 -21.00 23.68 -34.75
CA LYS A 294 -19.87 24.52 -34.33
C LYS A 294 -20.22 25.99 -34.56
N ILE A 295 -20.16 26.78 -33.49
CA ILE A 295 -20.47 28.20 -33.57
C ILE A 295 -19.38 28.90 -34.40
N LYS A 296 -19.80 29.44 -35.56
CA LYS A 296 -18.91 30.12 -36.51
C LYS A 296 -18.45 31.46 -35.94
N LYS A 297 -17.20 31.82 -36.24
CA LYS A 297 -16.61 33.12 -35.87
C LYS A 297 -17.07 34.27 -36.76
N GLU A 298 -17.57 33.96 -37.94
CA GLU A 298 -17.98 34.96 -38.93
C GLU A 298 -19.21 35.72 -38.43
N GLY A 299 -19.05 37.03 -38.21
CA GLY A 299 -20.13 37.91 -37.75
C GLY A 299 -20.28 38.05 -36.24
N LEU A 300 -19.36 37.49 -35.44
CA LEU A 300 -19.33 37.70 -33.98
C LEU A 300 -18.21 38.66 -33.60
N GLU A 301 -18.55 39.84 -33.07
CA GLU A 301 -17.59 40.72 -32.38
C GLU A 301 -17.35 40.24 -30.95
N ASP A 302 -18.42 39.85 -30.24
CA ASP A 302 -18.39 39.29 -28.89
C ASP A 302 -19.06 37.91 -28.82
N PHE A 303 -18.63 37.06 -27.89
CA PHE A 303 -19.24 35.74 -27.65
C PHE A 303 -19.75 35.63 -26.21
N ASN A 304 -21.06 35.84 -26.06
CA ASN A 304 -21.74 35.79 -24.77
C ASN A 304 -22.41 34.42 -24.55
N LEU A 305 -22.17 33.82 -23.38
CA LEU A 305 -22.78 32.54 -22.98
C LEU A 305 -23.78 32.75 -21.84
N GLU A 306 -25.03 32.31 -22.05
CA GLU A 306 -25.98 32.14 -20.96
C GLU A 306 -25.76 30.78 -20.29
N LEU A 307 -25.53 30.82 -18.98
CA LEU A 307 -25.31 29.64 -18.16
C LEU A 307 -26.54 29.35 -17.29
N GLU A 308 -26.85 28.07 -17.11
CA GLU A 308 -27.79 27.59 -16.12
C GLU A 308 -27.12 26.58 -15.18
N LYS A 309 -27.68 26.40 -13.98
CA LYS A 309 -27.13 25.46 -13.00
C LYS A 309 -27.31 24.02 -13.48
N ASN A 310 -26.32 23.18 -13.19
CA ASN A 310 -26.47 21.73 -13.30
C ASN A 310 -27.38 21.15 -12.21
#